data_AF-A0A357AKV6-F1
#
_entry.id   AF-A0A357AKV6-F1
#
_cell.length_a   1.000
_cell.length_b   1.000
_cell.length_c   1.000
_cell.angle_alpha   90.00
_cell.angle_beta   90.00
_cell.angle_gamma   90.00
#
_symmetry.space_group_name_H-M   'P 1'
#
loop_
_entity.id
_entity.type
_entity.pdbx_description
1 polymer ?
#
loop_
_entity_poly.entity_id
_entity_poly.type
_entity_poly.pdbx_seq_one_letter_code
_entity_poly.pdbx_strand_id
1 'polypeptide(L)'
;MEKLRRFITYYGPYKGLFFMDMFCALILSGIDLFFPSLVNYLMDEVYSKRPANMLQIVIISSAGLLLLYIVRYYCQLYITSWGHIMGARMEADMRSDLFNHLQKLSFSYYDDANTGKLMSRITNDLFDISELAHHGPEDIFISVVKI
;
A
#
# COMPACT_ATOMS: atom_id res chain seq x y z
N MET A 1 -6.85 -12.43 19.83
CA MET A 1 -7.06 -13.27 18.63
C MET A 1 -8.40 -12.97 17.95
N GLU A 2 -9.54 -13.02 18.66
CA GLU A 2 -10.87 -12.85 18.06
C GLU A 2 -11.10 -11.48 17.38
N LYS A 3 -10.66 -10.38 18.02
CA LYS A 3 -10.76 -9.02 17.45
C LYS A 3 -9.98 -8.87 16.14
N LEU A 4 -8.77 -9.41 16.08
CA LEU A 4 -7.94 -9.39 14.88
C LEU A 4 -8.57 -10.20 13.74
N ARG A 5 -9.16 -11.36 14.06
CA ARG A 5 -9.88 -12.18 13.08
C ARG A 5 -11.08 -11.45 12.51
N ARG A 6 -11.85 -10.74 13.35
CA ARG A 6 -12.99 -9.92 12.90
C ARG A 6 -12.55 -8.77 12.01
N PHE A 7 -11.43 -8.11 12.34
CA PHE A 7 -10.83 -7.09 11.50
C PHE A 7 -10.43 -7.63 10.12
N ILE A 8 -9.75 -8.79 10.07
CA ILE A 8 -9.34 -9.42 8.81
C ILE A 8 -10.55 -9.75 7.91
N THR A 9 -11.73 -10.02 8.48
CA THR A 9 -12.96 -10.26 7.71
C THR A 9 -13.35 -9.05 6.84
N TYR A 10 -13.01 -7.81 7.24
CA TYR A 10 -13.31 -6.61 6.44
C TYR A 10 -12.51 -6.53 5.13
N TYR A 11 -11.39 -7.26 5.00
CA TYR A 11 -10.73 -7.43 3.70
C TYR A 11 -11.50 -8.34 2.74
N GLY A 12 -12.45 -9.12 3.26
CA GLY A 12 -13.25 -10.10 2.53
C GLY A 12 -13.77 -9.62 1.16
N PRO A 13 -14.56 -8.53 1.11
CA PRO A 13 -15.07 -7.96 -0.14
C PRO A 13 -13.99 -7.34 -1.04
N TYR A 14 -12.80 -7.02 -0.51
CA TYR A 14 -11.73 -6.31 -1.21
C TYR A 14 -10.50 -7.16 -1.51
N LYS A 15 -10.56 -8.49 -1.36
CA LYS A 15 -9.42 -9.39 -1.57
C LYS A 15 -8.75 -9.22 -2.93
N GLY A 16 -9.53 -8.97 -3.99
CA GLY A 16 -8.98 -8.75 -5.33
C GLY A 16 -8.09 -7.51 -5.42
N LEU A 17 -8.51 -6.41 -4.77
CA LEU A 17 -7.71 -5.19 -4.66
C LEU A 17 -6.46 -5.45 -3.83
N PHE A 18 -6.61 -6.10 -2.67
CA PHE A 18 -5.49 -6.43 -1.79
C PHE A 18 -4.39 -7.27 -2.47
N PHE A 19 -4.77 -8.33 -3.20
CA PHE A 19 -3.77 -9.18 -3.87
C PHE A 19 -3.10 -8.47 -5.04
N MET A 20 -3.83 -7.63 -5.78
CA MET A 20 -3.23 -6.83 -6.86
C MET A 20 -2.28 -5.77 -6.29
N ASP A 21 -2.67 -5.12 -5.20
CA ASP A 21 -1.85 -4.15 -4.47
C ASP A 21 -0.52 -4.76 -4.01
N MET A 22 -0.59 -5.93 -3.35
CA MET A 22 0.59 -6.68 -2.93
C MET A 22 1.48 -7.13 -4.11
N PHE A 23 0.86 -7.50 -5.23
CA PHE A 23 1.60 -7.85 -6.45
C PHE A 23 2.33 -6.64 -7.05
N CYS A 24 1.69 -5.47 -7.08
CA CYS A 24 2.35 -4.22 -7.48
C CYS A 24 3.49 -3.86 -6.53
N ALA A 25 3.32 -4.05 -5.21
CA ALA A 25 4.37 -3.81 -4.22
C ALA A 25 5.60 -4.73 -4.42
N LEU A 26 5.36 -5.99 -4.82
CA LEU A 26 6.42 -6.93 -5.18
C LEU A 26 7.22 -6.46 -6.41
N ILE A 27 6.53 -6.07 -7.49
CA ILE A 27 7.19 -5.55 -8.69
C ILE A 27 7.97 -4.27 -8.36
N LEU A 28 7.34 -3.34 -7.64
CA LEU A 28 7.95 -2.08 -7.21
C LEU A 28 9.25 -2.33 -6.42
N SER A 29 9.20 -3.25 -5.44
CA SER A 29 10.38 -3.60 -4.63
C SER A 29 11.48 -4.25 -5.46
N GLY A 30 11.12 -5.15 -6.37
CA GLY A 30 12.08 -5.76 -7.29
C GLY A 30 12.77 -4.73 -8.19
N ILE A 31 12.02 -3.77 -8.74
CA ILE A 31 12.60 -2.68 -9.54
C ILE A 31 13.50 -1.80 -8.69
N ASP A 32 13.07 -1.40 -7.49
CA ASP A 32 13.84 -0.53 -6.59
C ASP A 32 15.19 -1.17 -6.18
N LEU A 33 15.25 -2.50 -6.02
CA LEU A 33 16.49 -3.23 -5.74
C LEU A 33 17.36 -3.44 -6.99
N PHE A 34 16.72 -3.74 -8.12
CA PHE A 34 17.44 -4.02 -9.36
C PHE A 34 18.04 -2.76 -9.99
N PHE A 35 17.36 -1.62 -9.87
CA PHE A 35 17.73 -0.38 -10.55
C PHE A 35 19.14 0.11 -10.19
N PRO A 36 19.55 0.25 -8.91
CA PRO A 36 20.91 0.66 -8.55
C PRO A 36 21.98 -0.33 -9.04
N SER A 37 21.72 -1.63 -8.92
CA SER A 37 22.65 -2.66 -9.37
C SER A 37 22.88 -2.61 -10.88
N LEU A 38 21.81 -2.41 -11.66
CA LEU A 38 21.90 -2.27 -13.11
C LEU A 38 22.69 -1.02 -13.50
N VAL A 39 22.42 0.11 -12.85
CA VAL A 39 23.14 1.37 -13.12
C VAL A 39 24.63 1.22 -12.81
N ASN A 40 25.00 0.62 -11.66
CA ASN A 40 26.40 0.37 -11.32
C ASN A 40 27.09 -0.52 -12.36
N TYR A 41 26.45 -1.61 -12.78
CA TYR A 41 26.99 -2.49 -13.82
C TYR A 41 27.21 -1.74 -15.15
N LEU A 42 26.26 -0.89 -15.56
CA LEU A 42 26.40 -0.09 -16.77
C LEU A 42 27.56 0.91 -16.67
N MET A 43 27.76 1.53 -15.51
CA MET A 43 28.88 2.46 -15.27
C MET A 43 30.24 1.74 -15.31
N ASP A 44 30.39 0.70 -14.50
CA ASP A 44 31.69 0.09 -14.21
C ASP A 44 32.15 -0.86 -15.32
N GLU A 45 31.25 -1.69 -15.85
CA GLU A 45 31.61 -2.77 -16.76
C GLU A 45 31.40 -2.44 -18.24
N VAL A 46 30.51 -1.49 -18.55
CA VAL A 46 30.12 -1.15 -19.92
C VAL A 46 30.69 0.20 -20.35
N TYR A 47 30.40 1.28 -19.62
CA TYR A 47 30.83 2.62 -20.01
C TYR A 47 32.31 2.88 -19.76
N SER A 48 32.90 2.30 -18.71
CA SER A 48 34.34 2.39 -18.43
C SER A 48 35.21 1.89 -19.61
N LYS A 49 34.75 0.85 -20.32
CA LYS A 49 35.49 0.23 -21.44
C LYS A 49 35.42 1.02 -22.76
N ARG A 50 34.66 2.12 -22.81
CA ARG A 50 34.49 3.01 -23.99
C ARG A 50 34.38 2.25 -25.34
N PRO A 51 33.39 1.37 -25.50
CA PRO A 51 33.21 0.62 -26.74
C PRO A 51 32.94 1.55 -27.93
N ALA A 52 33.33 1.15 -29.15
CA ALA A 52 33.10 1.93 -30.37
C ALA A 52 31.60 2.27 -30.60
N ASN A 53 30.69 1.43 -30.11
CA ASN A 53 29.24 1.59 -30.23
C ASN A 53 28.61 2.26 -29.00
N MET A 54 29.35 3.08 -28.24
CA MET A 54 28.92 3.65 -26.97
C MET A 54 27.56 4.36 -27.05
N LEU A 55 27.33 5.17 -28.08
CA LEU A 55 26.11 5.95 -28.25
C LEU A 55 24.87 5.04 -28.36
N GLN A 56 24.97 3.95 -29.13
CA GLN A 56 23.89 2.98 -29.27
C GLN A 56 23.57 2.27 -27.95
N ILE A 57 24.61 1.89 -27.18
CA ILE A 57 24.44 1.25 -25.88
C ILE A 57 23.78 2.19 -24.88
N VAL A 58 24.17 3.47 -24.87
CA VAL A 58 23.55 4.50 -24.02
C VAL A 58 22.07 4.67 -24.35
N ILE A 59 21.71 4.75 -25.63
CA ILE A 59 20.30 4.88 -26.05
C ILE A 59 19.48 3.66 -25.62
N ILE A 60 19.99 2.44 -25.86
CA ILE A 60 19.24 1.21 -25.55
C ILE A 60 19.06 1.05 -24.04
N SER A 61 20.12 1.24 -23.26
CA SER A 61 20.05 1.12 -21.80
C SER A 61 19.21 2.21 -21.15
N SER A 62 19.30 3.46 -21.63
CA SER A 62 18.43 4.55 -21.14
C SER A 62 16.96 4.29 -21.48
N ALA A 63 16.65 3.77 -22.68
CA ALA A 63 15.30 3.36 -23.04
C ALA A 63 14.78 2.22 -22.13
N GLY A 64 15.63 1.24 -21.81
CA GLY A 64 15.30 0.16 -20.87
C GLY A 64 15.05 0.66 -19.45
N LEU A 65 15.90 1.55 -18.94
CA LEU A 65 15.72 2.18 -17.62
C LEU A 65 14.45 3.04 -17.57
N LEU A 66 14.15 3.78 -18.65
CA LEU A 66 12.94 4.57 -18.76
C LEU A 66 11.70 3.67 -18.74
N LEU A 67 11.73 2.52 -19.44
CA LEU A 67 10.64 1.55 -19.39
C LEU A 67 10.45 0.99 -17.98
N LEU A 68 11.53 0.62 -17.29
CA LEU A 68 11.47 0.18 -15.89
C LEU A 68 10.85 1.26 -14.98
N TYR A 69 11.23 2.52 -15.19
CA TYR A 69 10.67 3.64 -14.43
C TYR A 69 9.18 3.85 -14.70
N ILE A 70 8.73 3.68 -15.94
CA ILE A 70 7.30 3.73 -16.29
C ILE A 70 6.52 2.62 -15.58
N VAL A 71 7.01 1.38 -15.61
CA VAL A 71 6.38 0.25 -14.90
C VAL A 71 6.31 0.54 -13.40
N ARG A 72 7.43 0.99 -12.82
CA ARG A 72 7.53 1.42 -11.43
C ARG A 72 6.47 2.46 -11.08
N TYR A 73 6.33 3.49 -11.92
CA TYR A 73 5.36 4.56 -11.74
C TYR A 73 3.92 4.05 -11.73
N TYR A 74 3.55 3.18 -12.67
CA TYR A 74 2.19 2.62 -12.70
C TYR A 74 1.91 1.70 -11.51
N CYS A 75 2.89 0.91 -11.05
CA CYS A 75 2.76 0.13 -9.82
C CYS A 75 2.54 1.05 -8.61
N GLN A 76 3.36 2.10 -8.47
CA GLN A 76 3.20 3.08 -7.38
C GLN A 76 1.83 3.76 -7.43
N LEU A 77 1.39 4.20 -8.61
CA LEU A 77 0.08 4.81 -8.79
C LEU A 77 -1.04 3.86 -8.37
N TYR A 78 -0.92 2.58 -8.75
CA TYR A 78 -1.92 1.58 -8.39
C TYR A 78 -2.00 1.43 -6.88
N ILE A 79 -0.85 1.26 -6.22
CA ILE A 79 -0.75 1.10 -4.78
C ILE A 79 -1.37 2.29 -4.05
N THR A 80 -0.90 3.50 -4.36
CA THR A 80 -1.39 4.70 -3.68
C THR A 80 -2.86 4.93 -3.98
N SER A 81 -3.34 4.72 -5.20
CA SER A 81 -4.75 5.01 -5.52
C SER A 81 -5.69 3.93 -5.00
N TRP A 82 -5.46 2.68 -5.41
CA TRP A 82 -6.37 1.57 -5.11
C TRP A 82 -6.22 1.03 -3.71
N GLY A 83 -5.02 1.11 -3.11
CA GLY A 83 -4.78 0.83 -1.70
C GLY A 83 -5.57 1.77 -0.79
N HIS A 84 -5.50 3.09 -1.01
CA HIS A 84 -6.32 4.04 -0.25
C HIS A 84 -7.82 3.88 -0.49
N ILE A 85 -8.26 3.59 -1.73
CA ILE A 85 -9.67 3.31 -2.02
C ILE A 85 -10.15 2.07 -1.25
N MET A 86 -9.33 1.02 -1.16
CA MET A 86 -9.63 -0.15 -0.35
C MET A 86 -9.76 0.22 1.14
N GLY A 87 -8.79 0.96 1.69
CA GLY A 87 -8.82 1.42 3.09
C GLY A 87 -10.07 2.25 3.41
N ALA A 88 -10.41 3.21 2.55
CA ALA A 88 -11.59 4.06 2.71
C ALA A 88 -12.92 3.27 2.67
N ARG A 89 -13.00 2.24 1.83
CA ARG A 89 -14.20 1.37 1.78
C ARG A 89 -14.30 0.50 3.03
N MET A 90 -13.19 -0.05 3.50
CA MET A 90 -13.16 -0.79 4.77
C MET A 90 -13.55 0.10 5.96
N GLU A 91 -13.07 1.34 5.99
CA GLU A 91 -13.45 2.35 6.99
C GLU A 91 -14.95 2.62 6.97
N ALA A 92 -15.54 2.78 5.79
CA ALA A 92 -16.98 2.98 5.63
C ALA A 92 -17.79 1.80 6.18
N ASP A 93 -17.36 0.57 5.88
CA ASP A 93 -18.01 -0.65 6.38
C ASP A 93 -17.92 -0.74 7.92
N MET A 94 -16.73 -0.50 8.49
CA MET A 94 -16.54 -0.49 9.94
C MET A 94 -17.35 0.60 10.64
N ARG A 95 -17.43 1.81 10.05
CA ARG A 95 -18.25 2.91 10.56
C ARG A 95 -19.72 2.56 10.54
N SER A 96 -20.20 1.95 9.45
CA SER A 96 -21.59 1.50 9.32
C SER A 96 -21.94 0.50 10.43
N ASP A 97 -21.10 -0.52 10.65
CA ASP A 97 -21.33 -1.53 11.68
C ASP A 97 -21.34 -0.94 13.10
N LEU A 98 -20.39 -0.05 13.43
CA LEU A 98 -20.36 0.60 14.74
C LEU A 98 -21.56 1.53 14.93
N PHE A 99 -21.93 2.30 13.92
CA PHE A 99 -23.05 3.23 13.99
C PHE A 99 -24.38 2.47 14.17
N ASN A 100 -24.57 1.37 13.43
CA ASN A 100 -25.72 0.48 13.58
C ASN A 100 -25.79 -0.15 14.98
N HIS A 101 -24.66 -0.42 15.61
CA HIS A 101 -24.63 -0.91 16.98
C HIS A 101 -25.00 0.20 17.99
N LEU A 102 -24.43 1.39 17.84
CA LEU A 102 -24.73 2.53 18.71
C LEU A 102 -26.22 2.88 18.71
N GLN A 103 -26.88 2.89 17.55
CA GLN A 103 -28.32 3.17 17.46
C GLN A 103 -29.20 2.20 18.25
N LYS A 104 -28.69 1.00 18.59
CA LYS A 104 -29.43 -0.03 19.34
C LYS A 104 -29.19 0.06 20.86
N LEU A 105 -28.29 0.93 21.32
CA LEU A 105 -28.01 1.11 22.74
C LEU A 105 -29.13 1.91 23.42
N SER A 106 -29.35 1.65 24.70
CA SER A 106 -30.38 2.33 25.49
C SER A 106 -29.98 3.78 25.78
N PHE A 107 -30.97 4.65 26.03
CA PHE A 107 -30.70 6.03 26.47
C PHE A 107 -29.86 6.10 27.75
N SER A 108 -30.11 5.18 28.70
CA SER A 108 -29.30 5.07 29.92
C SER A 108 -27.82 4.83 29.67
N TYR A 109 -27.44 4.15 28.58
CA TYR A 109 -26.03 4.05 28.20
C TYR A 109 -25.43 5.42 27.88
N TYR A 110 -26.19 6.27 27.19
CA TYR A 110 -25.76 7.60 26.79
C TYR A 110 -25.77 8.63 27.91
N ASP A 111 -26.51 8.38 28.99
CA ASP A 111 -26.48 9.22 30.21
C ASP A 111 -25.12 9.11 30.92
N ASP A 112 -24.50 7.93 30.88
CA ASP A 112 -23.19 7.66 31.50
C ASP A 112 -22.01 7.76 30.50
N ALA A 113 -22.27 7.62 29.20
CA ALA A 113 -21.24 7.61 28.17
C ALA A 113 -20.90 9.02 27.64
N ASN A 114 -19.61 9.32 27.52
CA ASN A 114 -19.16 10.54 26.85
C ASN A 114 -19.35 10.40 25.32
N THR A 115 -20.39 11.05 24.80
CA THR A 115 -20.75 11.05 23.37
C THR A 115 -19.64 11.61 22.47
N GLY A 116 -18.87 12.60 22.92
CA GLY A 116 -17.71 13.11 22.21
C GLY A 116 -16.60 12.05 22.05
N LYS A 117 -16.35 11.26 23.10
CA LYS A 117 -15.41 10.13 23.05
C LYS A 117 -15.89 9.02 22.12
N LEU A 118 -17.19 8.73 22.12
CA LEU A 118 -17.78 7.77 21.17
C LEU A 118 -17.59 8.23 19.73
N MET A 119 -17.82 9.52 19.47
CA MET A 119 -17.65 10.08 18.13
C MET A 119 -16.19 10.03 17.68
N SER A 120 -15.25 10.42 18.56
CA SER A 120 -13.81 10.32 18.27
C SER A 120 -13.38 8.90 17.92
N ARG A 121 -13.94 7.87 18.57
CA ARG A 121 -13.59 6.47 18.28
C ARG A 121 -14.09 6.02 16.91
N ILE A 122 -15.27 6.47 16.49
CA ILE A 122 -15.83 6.11 15.19
C ILE A 122 -15.13 6.88 14.06
N THR A 123 -14.64 8.09 14.33
CA THR A 123 -13.94 8.86 13.31
C THR A 123 -12.45 8.55 13.31
N ASN A 124 -11.75 8.91 14.39
CA ASN A 124 -10.29 8.95 14.43
C ASN A 124 -9.71 7.55 14.61
N ASP A 125 -10.13 6.80 15.64
CA ASP A 125 -9.57 5.45 15.88
C ASP A 125 -9.84 4.52 14.68
N LEU A 126 -11.02 4.61 14.05
CA LEU A 126 -11.29 3.83 12.84
C LEU A 126 -10.48 4.27 11.62
N PHE A 127 -10.19 5.57 11.49
CA PHE A 127 -9.31 6.07 10.43
C PHE A 127 -7.88 5.54 10.62
N ASP A 128 -7.35 5.58 11.84
CA ASP A 128 -6.02 5.03 12.13
C ASP A 128 -5.96 3.52 11.84
N ILE A 129 -7.05 2.79 12.13
CA ILE A 129 -7.17 1.36 11.82
C ILE A 129 -7.25 1.12 10.31
N SER A 130 -7.98 1.92 9.54
CA SER A 130 -8.07 1.77 8.08
C SER A 130 -6.77 2.16 7.37
N GLU A 131 -6.08 3.17 7.87
CA GLU A 131 -4.77 3.58 7.38
C GLU A 131 -3.75 2.45 7.58
N LEU A 132 -3.70 1.87 8.79
CA LEU A 132 -2.89 0.68 9.06
C LEU A 132 -3.32 -0.51 8.19
N ALA A 133 -4.61 -0.65 7.89
CA ALA A 133 -5.12 -1.76 7.10
C ALA A 133 -4.55 -1.77 5.68
N HIS A 134 -4.37 -0.61 5.06
CA HIS A 134 -3.86 -0.56 3.69
C HIS A 134 -2.34 -0.43 3.65
N HIS A 135 -1.72 0.46 4.47
CA HIS A 135 -0.27 0.64 4.46
C HIS A 135 0.48 -0.49 5.17
N GLY A 136 -0.05 -1.01 6.27
CA GLY A 136 0.66 -1.96 7.13
C GLY A 136 1.14 -3.23 6.40
N PRO A 137 0.28 -3.94 5.65
CA PRO A 137 0.70 -5.12 4.90
C PRO A 137 1.76 -4.80 3.83
N GLU A 138 1.60 -3.68 3.12
CA GLU A 138 2.51 -3.22 2.08
C GLU A 138 3.90 -2.91 2.68
N ASP A 139 3.94 -2.05 3.70
CA ASP A 139 5.18 -1.60 4.33
C ASP A 139 5.97 -2.77 4.94
N ILE A 140 5.28 -3.70 5.61
CA ILE A 140 5.90 -4.91 6.15
C ILE A 140 6.50 -5.74 5.01
N PHE A 141 5.73 -5.93 3.93
CA PHE A 141 6.18 -6.71 2.79
C PHE A 141 7.40 -6.09 2.11
N ILE A 142 7.35 -4.79 1.80
CA ILE A 142 8.46 -4.05 1.19
C ILE A 142 9.69 -4.08 2.08
N SER A 143 9.51 -3.86 3.39
CA SER A 143 10.61 -3.90 4.36
C SER A 143 11.28 -5.27 4.39
N VAL A 144 10.52 -6.36 4.44
CA VAL A 144 11.06 -7.72 4.44
C VAL A 144 11.82 -8.04 3.14
N VAL A 145 11.35 -7.52 2.00
CA VAL A 145 12.00 -7.75 0.70
C VAL A 145 13.27 -6.93 0.52
N LYS A 146 13.33 -5.71 1.08
CA LYS A 146 14.43 -4.76 0.87
C LYS A 146 15.51 -4.78 1.97
N ILE A 147 15.32 -5.55 3.04
CA ILE A 147 16.36 -5.84 4.06
C ILE A 147 17.40 -6.80 3.50
#